data_AF-A0A0B4VSA6-F1
#
_entry.id   AF-A0A0B4VSA6-F1
#
_cell.length_a   1.000
_cell.length_b   1.000
_cell.length_c   1.000
_cell.angle_alpha   90.00
_cell.angle_beta   90.00
_cell.angle_gamma   90.00
#
_symmetry.space_group_name_H-M   'P 1'
#
loop_
_entity.id
_entity.type
_entity.pdbx_description
1 polymer ?
#
loop_
_entity_poly.entity_id
_entity_poly.type
_entity_poly.pdbx_seq_one_letter_code
_entity_poly.pdbx_strand_id
1 'polypeptide(L)' 'GRAVYECLRGGLDFTKDDENVNSQPFMRWRDRFLFVAEALFIAQAETGE' A
#
# COMPACT_ATOMS: atom_id res chain seq x y z
N GLY A 1 1.68 3.98 0.26
CA GLY A 1 0.59 4.73 -0.39
C GLY A 1 0.68 4.61 -1.89
N ARG A 2 1.20 5.63 -2.58
CA ARG A 2 1.13 5.76 -4.05
C ARG A 2 1.53 4.52 -4.85
N ALA A 3 2.68 3.91 -4.55
CA ALA A 3 3.11 2.71 -5.28
C ALA A 3 2.11 1.55 -5.14
N VAL A 4 1.57 1.33 -3.94
CA VAL A 4 0.51 0.33 -3.70
C VAL A 4 -0.76 0.67 -4.46
N TYR A 5 -1.21 1.93 -4.43
CA TYR A 5 -2.39 2.38 -5.17
C TYR A 5 -2.27 2.13 -6.68
N GLU A 6 -1.16 2.53 -7.31
CA GLU A 6 -0.97 2.34 -8.75
C GLU A 6 -0.86 0.85 -9.13
N CYS A 7 -0.25 0.04 -8.27
CA CYS A 7 -0.19 -1.41 -8.44
C CYS A 7 -1.57 -2.07 -8.38
N LEU A 8 -2.36 -1.76 -7.34
CA LEU A 8 -3.69 -2.33 -7.14
C LEU A 8 -4.67 -1.86 -8.23
N ARG A 9 -4.74 -0.54 -8.48
CA ARG A 9 -5.55 0.02 -9.58
C ARG A 9 -5.08 -0.46 -10.96
N GLY A 10 -3.81 -0.84 -11.07
CA GLY A 10 -3.21 -1.43 -12.27
C GLY A 10 -3.57 -2.91 -12.49
N GLY A 11 -4.36 -3.52 -11.61
CA GLY A 11 -4.84 -4.91 -11.74
C GLY A 11 -4.02 -5.95 -10.99
N LEU A 12 -3.18 -5.56 -10.03
CA LEU A 12 -2.57 -6.53 -9.09
C LEU A 12 -3.52 -6.80 -7.93
N ASP A 13 -3.77 -8.07 -7.64
CA ASP A 13 -4.62 -8.47 -6.50
C ASP A 13 -3.96 -8.16 -5.15
N PHE A 14 -2.62 -8.25 -5.09
CA PHE A 14 -1.86 -8.10 -3.86
C PHE A 14 -0.57 -7.31 -4.06
N THR A 15 -0.20 -6.58 -3.01
CA THR A 15 1.14 -6.02 -2.84
C THR A 15 1.70 -6.46 -1.49
N LYS A 16 3.02 -6.50 -1.36
CA LYS A 16 3.69 -6.84 -0.10
C LYS A 16 4.90 -5.96 0.13
N ASP A 17 5.22 -5.77 1.40
CA ASP A 17 6.52 -5.26 1.81
C ASP A 17 7.62 -6.30 1.49
N ASP A 18 8.83 -5.81 1.25
CA ASP A 18 10.06 -6.62 1.22
C ASP A 18 10.34 -7.19 2.62
N GLU A 19 10.98 -8.36 2.71
CA GLU A 19 11.24 -9.03 3.99
C GLU A 19 12.10 -8.19 4.97
N ASN A 20 12.88 -7.25 4.45
CA ASN A 20 13.75 -6.40 5.25
C ASN A 20 13.07 -5.09 5.70
N VAL A 21 11.85 -4.82 5.24
CA VAL A 21 11.10 -3.62 5.60
C VAL A 21 10.37 -3.85 6.93
N ASN A 22 10.79 -3.14 7.97
CA ASN A 22 10.19 -3.21 9.31
C ASN A 22 9.76 -1.82 9.78
N SER A 23 10.50 -1.23 10.72
CA SER A 23 10.25 0.09 11.30
C SER A 23 11.55 0.90 11.41
N GLN A 24 12.19 1.12 10.27
CA GLN A 24 13.40 1.92 10.17
C GLN A 24 13.15 3.41 10.44
N PRO A 25 14.18 4.19 10.83
CA PRO A 25 14.02 5.63 11.11
C PRO A 25 13.43 6.43 9.95
N PHE A 26 13.73 6.05 8.70
CA PHE A 26 13.21 6.70 7.49
C PHE A 26 11.82 6.20 7.07
N MET A 27 11.32 5.13 7.67
CA MET A 27 10.01 4.55 7.33
C MET A 27 9.44 3.78 8.52
N ARG A 28 8.72 4.49 9.38
CA ARG A 28 8.04 3.87 10.53
C ARG A 28 6.85 3.04 10.06
N TRP A 29 6.67 1.89 10.70
CA TRP A 29 5.63 0.93 10.31
C TRP A 29 4.22 1.54 10.40
N ARG A 30 3.95 2.34 11.44
CA ARG A 30 2.63 2.93 11.67
C ARG A 30 2.23 3.88 10.56
N ASP A 31 3.14 4.77 10.18
CA ASP A 31 2.90 5.74 9.09
C ASP A 31 2.73 5.01 7.75
N ARG A 32 3.56 3.99 7.48
CA ARG A 32 3.44 3.17 6.28
C ARG A 32 2.07 2.48 6.20
N PHE A 33 1.61 1.88 7.30
CA PHE A 33 0.32 1.19 7.36
C PHE A 33 -0.85 2.14 7.09
N LEU A 34 -0.82 3.35 7.65
CA LEU A 34 -1.85 4.37 7.40
C LEU A 34 -1.91 4.74 5.90
N PHE A 35 -0.77 5.01 5.28
CA PHE A 35 -0.72 5.34 3.86
C PHE A 35 -1.08 4.17 2.94
N VAL A 36 -0.83 2.93 3.34
CA VAL A 36 -1.23 1.74 2.57
C VAL A 36 -2.73 1.49 2.69
N ALA A 37 -3.32 1.67 3.88
CA ALA A 37 -4.76 1.52 4.08
C ALA A 37 -5.56 2.52 3.23
N GLU A 38 -5.14 3.79 3.19
CA GLU A 38 -5.76 4.79 2.32
C GLU A 38 -5.68 4.40 0.85
N ALA A 39 -4.50 3.99 0.37
CA ALA A 39 -4.30 3.53 -1.01
C ALA A 39 -5.19 2.33 -1.38
N LEU A 40 -5.37 1.40 -0.44
CA LEU A 40 -6.22 0.22 -0.63
C LEU A 40 -7.69 0.61 -0.81
N PHE A 41 -8.23 1.45 0.07
CA PHE A 41 -9.63 1.87 -0.02
C PHE A 41 -9.93 2.70 -1.28
N ILE A 42 -8.99 3.54 -1.72
CA ILE A 42 -9.15 4.31 -2.97
C ILE A 42 -9.14 3.36 -4.17
N ALA A 43 -8.16 2.44 -4.26
CA ALA A 43 -8.09 1.48 -5.36
C ALA A 43 -9.38 0.64 -5.43
N GLN A 44 -9.83 0.09 -4.30
CA GLN A 44 -11.05 -0.70 -4.21
C GLN A 44 -12.30 0.07 -4.67
N ALA A 45 -12.41 1.35 -4.28
CA ALA A 45 -13.53 2.19 -4.68
C ALA A 45 -13.54 2.49 -6.19
N GLU A 46 -12.37 2.57 -6.84
CA GLU A 46 -12.24 2.88 -8.26
C GLU A 46 -12.36 1.66 -9.17
N THR A 47 -11.81 0.51 -8.76
CA THR A 47 -11.82 -0.73 -9.56
C THR A 47 -13.04 -1.60 -9.29
N GLY A 48 -13.62 -1.51 -8.10
CA GLY A 48 -14.64 -2.46 -7.63
C GLY A 48 -14.08 -3.83 -7.28
N GLU A 49 -12.74 -3.95 -7.19
CA GLU A 49 -12.00 -5.15 -6.82
C GLU A 49 -11.34 -5.00 -5.44
#